data_AF-A0A1N6T4V5-F1
#
_entry.id   AF-A0A1N6T4V5-F1
#
_cell.length_a   1.000
_cell.length_b   1.000
_cell.length_c   1.000
_cell.angle_alpha   90.00
_cell.angle_beta   90.00
_cell.angle_gamma   90.00
#
_symmetry.space_group_name_H-M   'P 1'
#
loop_
_entity.id
_entity.type
_entity.pdbx_description
1 polymer ?
#
loop_
_entity_poly.entity_id
_entity_poly.type
_entity_poly.pdbx_seq_one_letter_code
_entity_poly.pdbx_strand_id
1 'polypeptide(L)'
;MNIKLNLKTLGMALTVSAFTFACNSETRTETNSEIDEAQVEMNETGVETEREYNDMAVWVDENSTRAENASEEEWREMRAEYSRREAELDARSETWDDEAKREWEEVKASWKRTEDKVQKRLGDVDVDVDVDRNNN
;
A
#
# COMPACT_ATOMS: atom_id res chain seq x y z
N MET A 1 40.50 -3.61 -16.42
CA MET A 1 39.25 -3.81 -17.18
C MET A 1 38.42 -2.54 -17.06
N ASN A 2 38.13 -1.88 -18.19
CA ASN A 2 37.26 -0.71 -18.26
C ASN A 2 35.99 -1.14 -19.00
N ILE A 3 34.83 -0.99 -18.38
CA ILE A 3 33.55 -1.24 -19.05
C ILE A 3 32.84 0.11 -19.17
N LYS A 4 32.83 0.66 -20.40
CA LYS A 4 31.96 1.75 -20.82
C LYS A 4 30.68 1.13 -21.38
N LEU A 5 29.53 1.42 -20.80
CA LEU A 5 28.23 1.16 -21.44
C LEU A 5 27.60 2.49 -21.86
N ASN A 6 27.47 2.67 -23.18
CA ASN A 6 26.62 3.66 -23.83
C ASN A 6 25.24 3.01 -24.01
N LEU A 7 24.20 3.48 -23.30
CA LEU A 7 22.82 3.04 -23.57
C LEU A 7 22.04 4.19 -24.20
N LYS A 8 21.79 4.06 -25.50
CA LYS A 8 21.05 5.01 -26.34
C LYS A 8 19.70 4.37 -26.68
N THR A 9 18.61 5.05 -26.32
CA THR A 9 17.23 4.95 -26.87
C THR A 9 16.53 3.59 -26.91
N LEU A 10 15.40 3.49 -26.20
CA LEU A 10 14.18 2.87 -26.76
C LEU A 10 12.95 3.48 -26.05
N GLY A 11 12.05 4.09 -26.83
CA GLY A 11 10.80 4.68 -26.35
C GLY A 11 9.67 3.66 -26.23
N MET A 12 8.70 3.96 -25.38
CA MET A 12 7.46 3.20 -25.25
C MET A 12 6.30 4.19 -25.16
N ALA A 13 5.48 4.25 -26.22
CA ALA A 13 4.26 5.05 -26.28
C ALA A 13 3.11 4.19 -25.76
N LEU A 14 2.40 4.65 -24.72
CA LEU A 14 1.18 4.03 -24.21
C LEU A 14 -0.02 4.81 -24.75
N THR A 15 -0.80 4.18 -25.62
CA THR A 15 -2.09 4.65 -26.10
C THR A 15 -3.17 4.30 -25.08
N VAL A 16 -3.82 5.32 -24.50
CA VAL A 16 -4.94 5.14 -23.57
C VAL A 16 -6.24 5.00 -24.39
N SER A 17 -6.88 3.84 -24.27
CA SER A 17 -8.24 3.60 -24.81
C SER A 17 -9.27 3.94 -23.74
N ALA A 18 -10.12 4.94 -23.99
CA ALA A 18 -11.25 5.25 -23.14
C ALA A 18 -12.49 4.47 -23.62
N PHE A 19 -12.96 3.51 -22.81
CA PHE A 19 -14.28 2.91 -22.99
C PHE A 19 -15.29 3.68 -22.13
N THR A 20 -16.26 4.32 -22.78
CA THR A 20 -17.40 4.94 -22.12
C THR A 20 -18.47 3.88 -21.86
N PHE A 21 -18.70 3.53 -20.60
CA PHE A 21 -19.87 2.75 -20.20
C PHE A 21 -21.08 3.69 -20.05
N ALA A 22 -22.08 3.48 -20.91
CA ALA A 22 -23.39 4.12 -20.81
C ALA A 22 -24.21 3.45 -19.69
N CYS A 23 -24.62 4.24 -18.69
CA CYS A 23 -25.62 3.81 -17.70
C CYS A 23 -26.96 3.57 -18.40
N ASN A 24 -27.51 2.37 -18.27
CA ASN A 24 -28.92 2.11 -18.58
C ASN A 24 -29.58 1.60 -17.30
N SER A 25 -30.19 2.51 -16.55
CA SER A 25 -30.98 2.20 -15.36
C SER A 25 -32.41 1.89 -15.80
N GLU A 26 -32.70 0.61 -16.03
CA GLU A 26 -34.08 0.15 -16.06
C GLU A 26 -34.14 -1.22 -15.38
N THR A 27 -34.54 -1.25 -14.12
CA THR A 27 -34.82 -2.49 -13.39
C THR A 27 -36.12 -2.31 -12.63
N ARG A 28 -37.20 -2.84 -13.21
CA ARG A 28 -38.35 -3.34 -12.46
C ARG A 28 -38.26 -4.85 -12.49
N THR A 29 -38.27 -5.50 -11.33
CA THR A 29 -39.25 -6.53 -10.93
C THR A 29 -38.84 -7.07 -9.56
N GLU A 30 -39.78 -6.96 -8.63
CA GLU A 30 -39.75 -7.47 -7.26
C GLU A 30 -39.59 -9.00 -7.23
N THR A 31 -38.43 -9.50 -6.81
CA THR A 31 -38.25 -10.82 -6.16
C THR A 31 -36.84 -10.86 -5.54
N ASN A 32 -36.71 -11.14 -4.23
CA ASN A 32 -35.48 -11.25 -3.40
C ASN A 32 -35.16 -10.07 -2.47
N SER A 33 -36.02 -9.81 -1.47
CA SER A 33 -35.68 -8.91 -0.36
C SER A 33 -34.80 -9.54 0.74
N GLU A 34 -34.37 -10.80 0.60
CA GLU A 34 -33.52 -11.48 1.61
C GLU A 34 -32.12 -11.84 1.11
N ILE A 35 -31.79 -11.59 -0.16
CA ILE A 35 -30.46 -11.86 -0.75
C ILE A 35 -29.64 -10.57 -0.94
N ASP A 36 -30.27 -9.40 -0.76
CA ASP A 36 -29.68 -8.10 -1.05
C ASP A 36 -28.86 -7.57 0.13
N GLU A 37 -29.32 -7.74 1.37
CA GLU A 37 -28.62 -7.19 2.55
C GLU A 37 -27.26 -7.86 2.78
N ALA A 38 -27.18 -9.19 2.70
CA ALA A 38 -25.93 -9.92 2.93
C ALA A 38 -24.87 -9.71 1.83
N GLN A 39 -25.29 -9.46 0.58
CA GLN A 39 -24.36 -9.16 -0.51
C GLN A 39 -23.95 -7.69 -0.54
N VAL A 40 -24.83 -6.77 -0.15
CA VAL A 40 -24.49 -5.35 0.01
C VAL A 40 -23.48 -5.18 1.15
N GLU A 41 -23.69 -5.81 2.31
CA GLU A 41 -22.75 -5.71 3.44
C GLU A 41 -21.35 -6.28 3.09
N MET A 42 -21.29 -7.43 2.41
CA MET A 42 -20.01 -8.00 1.96
C MET A 42 -19.28 -7.12 0.94
N ASN A 43 -20.02 -6.52 0.00
CA ASN A 43 -19.42 -5.66 -1.02
C ASN A 43 -18.97 -4.31 -0.43
N GLU A 44 -19.73 -3.74 0.51
CA GLU A 44 -19.33 -2.53 1.23
C GLU A 44 -18.09 -2.78 2.10
N THR A 45 -18.04 -3.91 2.82
CA THR A 45 -16.88 -4.29 3.64
C THR A 45 -15.63 -4.55 2.80
N GLY A 46 -15.78 -5.20 1.63
CA GLY A 46 -14.69 -5.40 0.68
C GLY A 46 -14.15 -4.09 0.11
N VAL A 47 -15.04 -3.19 -0.33
CA VAL A 47 -14.65 -1.87 -0.85
C VAL A 47 -14.00 -0.99 0.23
N GLU A 48 -14.45 -1.07 1.49
CA GLU A 48 -13.81 -0.35 2.60
C GLU A 48 -12.42 -0.91 2.89
N THR A 49 -12.27 -2.24 2.96
CA THR A 49 -11.00 -2.92 3.16
C THR A 49 -9.99 -2.57 2.06
N GLU A 50 -10.42 -2.63 0.79
CA GLU A 50 -9.60 -2.22 -0.35
C GLU A 50 -9.15 -0.77 -0.23
N ARG A 51 -10.04 0.13 0.18
CA ARG A 51 -9.71 1.55 0.33
C ARG A 51 -8.63 1.76 1.40
N GLU A 52 -8.70 1.05 2.51
CA GLU A 52 -7.82 1.24 3.66
C GLU A 52 -6.34 0.95 3.36
N TYR A 53 -6.01 -0.23 2.81
CA TYR A 53 -4.63 -0.52 2.48
C TYR A 53 -4.16 0.27 1.25
N ASN A 54 -5.06 0.64 0.33
CA ASN A 54 -4.73 1.51 -0.80
C ASN A 54 -4.35 2.93 -0.35
N ASP A 55 -5.09 3.50 0.61
CA ASP A 55 -4.76 4.81 1.19
C ASP A 55 -3.38 4.77 1.88
N MET A 56 -3.06 3.66 2.54
CA MET A 56 -1.74 3.43 3.12
C MET A 56 -0.66 3.22 2.05
N ALA A 57 -0.96 2.50 0.97
CA ALA A 57 -0.05 2.31 -0.16
C ALA A 57 0.35 3.65 -0.80
N VAL A 58 -0.64 4.53 -1.03
CA VAL A 58 -0.42 5.90 -1.53
C VAL A 58 0.45 6.69 -0.56
N TRP A 59 0.12 6.65 0.75
CA TRP A 59 0.93 7.34 1.75
C TRP A 59 2.37 6.81 1.78
N VAL A 60 2.58 5.49 1.69
CA VAL A 60 3.90 4.88 1.66
C VAL A 60 4.67 5.31 0.41
N ASP A 61 4.05 5.35 -0.76
CA ASP A 61 4.71 5.79 -2.01
C ASP A 61 5.16 7.26 -1.93
N GLU A 62 4.26 8.14 -1.51
CA GLU A 62 4.53 9.58 -1.35
C GLU A 62 5.65 9.83 -0.32
N ASN A 63 5.55 9.18 0.85
CA ASN A 63 6.53 9.37 1.91
C ASN A 63 7.84 8.64 1.63
N SER A 64 7.84 7.57 0.83
CA SER A 64 9.08 6.92 0.39
C SER A 64 9.94 7.86 -0.44
N THR A 65 9.31 8.60 -1.35
CA THR A 65 10.00 9.62 -2.16
C THR A 65 10.51 10.76 -1.29
N ARG A 66 9.71 11.21 -0.31
CA ARG A 66 10.10 12.28 0.62
C ARG A 66 11.25 11.84 1.54
N ALA A 67 11.21 10.60 2.02
CA ALA A 67 12.17 10.03 2.96
C ALA A 67 13.59 9.97 2.38
N GLU A 68 13.75 9.79 1.07
CA GLU A 68 15.06 9.80 0.40
C GLU A 68 15.85 11.11 0.59
N ASN A 69 15.16 12.22 0.87
CA ASN A 69 15.77 13.55 1.12
C ASN A 69 15.47 14.12 2.51
N ALA A 70 14.66 13.44 3.32
CA ALA A 70 14.29 13.87 4.67
C ALA A 70 15.50 13.94 5.60
N SER A 71 15.49 14.88 6.54
CA SER A 71 16.41 14.88 7.69
C SER A 71 16.14 13.71 8.65
N GLU A 72 17.02 13.48 9.62
CA GLU A 72 16.83 12.43 10.63
C GLU A 72 15.56 12.67 11.49
N GLU A 73 15.30 13.93 11.84
CA GLU A 73 14.12 14.33 12.61
C GLU A 73 12.83 14.06 11.82
N GLU A 74 12.77 14.53 10.57
CA GLU A 74 11.63 14.25 9.68
C GLU A 74 11.45 12.75 9.43
N TRP A 75 12.55 11.98 9.33
CA TRP A 75 12.50 10.53 9.20
C TRP A 75 11.91 9.86 10.44
N ARG A 76 12.26 10.35 11.63
CA ARG A 76 11.72 9.84 12.90
C ARG A 76 10.22 10.10 12.99
N GLU A 77 9.76 11.28 12.57
CA GLU A 77 8.33 11.60 12.50
C GLU A 77 7.59 10.70 11.51
N MET A 78 8.14 10.51 10.30
CA MET A 78 7.54 9.63 9.29
C MET A 78 7.43 8.19 9.77
N ARG A 79 8.47 7.65 10.43
CA ARG A 79 8.40 6.30 11.02
C ARG A 79 7.36 6.19 12.13
N ALA A 80 7.24 7.20 12.97
CA ALA A 80 6.22 7.21 14.02
C ALA A 80 4.81 7.24 13.43
N GLU A 81 4.58 8.04 12.37
CA GLU A 81 3.30 8.07 11.66
C GLU A 81 3.00 6.74 10.96
N TYR A 82 3.99 6.15 10.28
CA TYR A 82 3.87 4.81 9.69
C TYR A 82 3.46 3.78 10.73
N SER A 83 4.18 3.73 11.87
CA SER A 83 3.92 2.75 12.94
C SER A 83 2.52 2.89 13.51
N ARG A 84 2.00 4.13 13.62
CA ARG A 84 0.63 4.36 14.09
C ARG A 84 -0.39 3.80 13.09
N ARG A 85 -0.23 4.10 11.81
CA ARG A 85 -1.12 3.65 10.73
C ARG A 85 -1.06 2.13 10.56
N GLU A 86 0.14 1.55 10.64
CA GLU A 86 0.37 0.11 10.59
C GLU A 86 -0.39 -0.59 11.73
N ALA A 87 -0.28 -0.11 12.97
CA ALA A 87 -0.99 -0.70 14.10
C ALA A 87 -2.53 -0.62 13.96
N GLU A 88 -3.04 0.48 13.43
CA GLU A 88 -4.48 0.64 13.13
C GLU A 88 -4.95 -0.36 12.06
N LEU A 89 -4.17 -0.55 10.99
CA LEU A 89 -4.52 -1.46 9.90
C LEU A 89 -4.28 -2.93 10.25
N ASP A 90 -3.22 -3.28 10.98
CA ASP A 90 -2.98 -4.64 11.44
C ASP A 90 -4.12 -5.13 12.35
N ALA A 91 -4.66 -4.26 13.21
CA ALA A 91 -5.82 -4.58 14.04
C ALA A 91 -7.09 -4.86 13.21
N ARG A 92 -7.26 -4.18 12.07
CA ARG A 92 -8.37 -4.41 11.13
C ARG A 92 -8.11 -5.60 10.20
N SER A 93 -6.84 -5.94 9.97
CA SER A 93 -6.43 -7.01 9.06
C SER A 93 -6.91 -8.39 9.50
N GLU A 94 -7.28 -8.59 10.77
CA GLU A 94 -7.81 -9.86 11.26
C GLU A 94 -9.05 -10.31 10.46
N THR A 95 -9.90 -9.37 10.07
CA THR A 95 -11.15 -9.63 9.32
C THR A 95 -10.96 -9.63 7.81
N TRP A 96 -9.77 -9.27 7.32
CA TRP A 96 -9.47 -9.23 5.89
C TRP A 96 -9.30 -10.64 5.32
N ASP A 97 -9.61 -10.77 4.03
CA ASP A 97 -9.32 -11.99 3.28
C ASP A 97 -7.82 -12.13 2.99
N ASP A 98 -7.43 -13.29 2.46
CA ASP A 98 -6.02 -13.61 2.18
C ASP A 98 -5.43 -12.72 1.08
N GLU A 99 -6.26 -12.19 0.17
CA GLU A 99 -5.83 -11.29 -0.90
C GLU A 99 -5.47 -9.92 -0.35
N ALA A 100 -6.36 -9.30 0.42
CA ALA A 100 -6.11 -8.03 1.10
C ALA A 100 -4.92 -8.13 2.07
N LYS A 101 -4.78 -9.25 2.81
CA LYS A 101 -3.59 -9.49 3.65
C LYS A 101 -2.31 -9.54 2.84
N ARG A 102 -2.32 -10.21 1.67
CA ARG A 102 -1.15 -10.27 0.79
C ARG A 102 -0.79 -8.87 0.27
N GLU A 103 -1.76 -8.09 -0.18
CA GLU A 103 -1.53 -6.72 -0.65
C GLU A 103 -0.99 -5.82 0.47
N TRP A 104 -1.49 -6.00 1.69
CA TRP A 104 -0.97 -5.31 2.85
C TRP A 104 0.50 -5.63 3.16
N GLU A 105 0.88 -6.91 3.08
CA GLU A 105 2.30 -7.31 3.21
C GLU A 105 3.18 -6.70 2.11
N GLU A 106 2.66 -6.49 0.90
CA GLU A 106 3.39 -5.79 -0.17
C GLU A 106 3.63 -4.31 0.17
N VAL A 107 2.66 -3.63 0.78
CA VAL A 107 2.80 -2.26 1.27
C VAL A 107 3.87 -2.19 2.38
N LYS A 108 3.81 -3.11 3.35
CA LYS A 108 4.82 -3.22 4.42
C LYS A 108 6.22 -3.49 3.87
N ALA A 109 6.35 -4.39 2.91
CA ALA A 109 7.61 -4.65 2.23
C ALA A 109 8.12 -3.42 1.46
N SER A 110 7.23 -2.61 0.89
CA SER A 110 7.61 -1.36 0.22
C SER A 110 8.18 -0.33 1.19
N TRP A 111 7.52 -0.14 2.33
CA TRP A 111 8.03 0.74 3.38
C TRP A 111 9.39 0.28 3.90
N LYS A 112 9.56 -1.03 4.17
CA LYS A 112 10.84 -1.60 4.60
C LYS A 112 12.00 -1.26 3.66
N ARG A 113 11.77 -1.30 2.34
CA ARG A 113 12.80 -0.91 1.35
C ARG A 113 13.18 0.57 1.48
N THR A 114 12.24 1.43 1.84
CA THR A 114 12.50 2.84 2.14
C THR A 114 13.32 2.98 3.41
N GLU A 115 12.98 2.25 4.48
CA GLU A 115 13.77 2.23 5.72
C GLU A 115 15.22 1.84 5.45
N ASP A 116 15.45 0.76 4.70
CA ASP A 116 16.78 0.28 4.33
C ASP A 116 17.58 1.34 3.55
N LYS A 117 16.93 2.04 2.61
CA LYS A 117 17.56 3.14 1.84
C LYS A 117 17.94 4.32 2.73
N VAL A 118 17.03 4.72 3.62
CA VAL A 118 17.23 5.87 4.51
C VAL A 118 18.31 5.58 5.53
N GLN A 119 18.32 4.38 6.13
CA GLN A 119 19.36 3.91 7.04
C GLN A 119 20.73 3.91 6.34
N LYS A 120 20.81 3.36 5.12
CA LYS A 120 22.06 3.39 4.35
C LYS A 120 22.61 4.80 4.11
N ARG A 121 21.73 5.80 3.96
CA ARG A 121 22.10 7.20 3.71
C ARG A 121 22.50 7.94 4.99
N LEU A 122 21.72 7.78 6.07
CA LEU A 122 22.00 8.44 7.36
C LEU A 122 23.17 7.77 8.12
N GLY A 123 23.65 6.63 7.62
CA GLY A 123 24.55 5.75 8.35
C GLY A 123 23.74 4.84 9.28
N ASP A 124 24.37 3.81 9.84
CA ASP A 124 23.82 3.06 10.98
C ASP A 124 23.63 4.03 12.14
N VAL A 125 22.55 4.81 12.10
CA VAL A 125 21.90 5.28 13.29
C VAL A 125 21.36 3.99 13.89
N ASP A 126 22.07 3.51 14.89
CA ASP A 126 21.72 2.41 15.78
C ASP A 126 20.30 2.65 16.30
N VAL A 127 19.30 2.26 15.52
CA VAL A 127 17.96 2.09 16.00
C VAL A 127 17.98 0.67 16.48
N ASP A 128 18.20 0.49 17.79
CA ASP A 128 17.89 -0.72 18.53
C ASP A 128 16.45 -1.13 18.16
N VAL A 129 16.31 -1.91 17.10
CA VAL A 129 15.12 -2.71 16.86
C VAL A 129 15.39 -3.97 17.65
N ASP A 130 15.04 -3.93 18.94
CA ASP A 130 14.81 -5.13 19.74
C ASP A 130 13.65 -5.91 19.07
N VAL A 131 13.94 -6.58 17.96
CA VAL A 131 13.10 -7.65 17.45
C VAL A 131 13.42 -8.85 18.31
N ASP A 132 12.78 -8.91 19.48
CA ASP A 132 12.50 -10.18 20.13
C ASP A 132 11.54 -10.95 19.21
N ARG A 133 12.11 -11.57 18.18
CA ARG A 133 11.48 -12.59 17.36
C ARG A 133 11.39 -13.85 18.21
N ASN A 134 10.49 -13.85 19.19
CA ASN A 134 10.20 -15.03 19.96
C ASN A 134 9.32 -15.95 19.10
N ASN A 135 9.98 -16.89 18.43
CA ASN A 135 9.37 -18.10 17.90
C ASN A 135 8.65 -18.83 19.04
N ASN A 136 7.34 -19.05 18.91
CA ASN A 136 6.68 -20.23 19.47
C ASN A 136 5.47 -20.63 18.63
#